data_AF-A0A0L0CD65-F1
#
_entry.id   AF-A0A0L0CD65-F1
#
_cell.length_a   1.000
_cell.length_b   1.000
_cell.length_c   1.000
_cell.angle_alpha   90.00
_cell.angle_beta   90.00
_cell.angle_gamma   90.00
#
_symmetry.space_group_name_H-M   'P 1'
#
loop_
_entity.id
_entity.type
_entity.pdbx_description
1 polymer ?
#
loop_
_entity_poly.entity_id
_entity_poly.type
_entity_poly.pdbx_seq_one_letter_code
_entity_poly.pdbx_strand_id
1 'polypeptide(L)'
;MGRMHAPGKGISQSALPYRRTVPSWLKINAEDVKEQIKKLRKNGFNPLQNRYLKPDIPEDLYHMIKKAIAIRKHLERNRKDKDGKFRLILVESRIHRFARYYKTKSVLPPN
;
A
#
# COMPACT_ATOMS: atom_id res chain seq x y z
N MET A 1 -14.45 -0.57 14.01
CA MET A 1 -13.49 -1.57 13.49
C MET A 1 -12.11 -1.18 14.02
N GLY A 2 -11.44 -2.05 14.78
CA GLY A 2 -10.16 -1.73 15.44
C GLY A 2 -8.95 -1.84 14.52
N ARG A 3 -7.77 -1.42 14.98
CA ARG A 3 -6.53 -1.64 14.24
C ARG A 3 -6.11 -3.11 14.29
N MET A 4 -5.56 -3.62 13.18
CA MET A 4 -5.28 -5.05 13.01
C MET A 4 -4.32 -5.65 14.06
N HIS A 5 -3.18 -5.00 14.33
CA HIS A 5 -2.22 -5.43 15.37
C HIS A 5 -1.92 -4.30 16.35
N ALA A 6 -2.92 -3.50 16.71
CA ALA A 6 -2.78 -2.46 17.73
C ALA A 6 -4.11 -2.28 18.48
N PRO A 7 -4.08 -2.01 19.80
CA PRO A 7 -5.30 -1.87 20.61
C PRO A 7 -6.07 -0.56 20.34
N GLY A 8 -5.52 0.35 19.52
CA GLY A 8 -6.13 1.64 19.21
C GLY A 8 -7.45 1.52 18.43
N LYS A 9 -8.41 2.40 18.77
CA LYS A 9 -9.75 2.48 18.17
C LYS A 9 -9.98 3.76 17.35
N GLY A 10 -8.93 4.48 16.96
CA GLY A 10 -9.05 5.75 16.24
C GLY A 10 -9.73 5.60 14.87
N ILE A 11 -10.64 6.52 14.55
CA ILE A 11 -11.44 6.54 13.33
C ILE A 11 -11.13 7.85 12.59
N SER A 12 -10.16 7.78 11.68
CA SER A 12 -9.79 8.91 10.81
C SER A 12 -9.68 8.38 9.39
N GLN A 13 -10.67 8.72 8.56
CA GLN A 13 -10.78 8.29 7.16
C GLN A 13 -11.37 9.44 6.33
N SER A 14 -11.12 9.44 5.02
CA SER A 14 -11.77 10.40 4.12
C SER A 14 -13.27 10.13 4.04
N ALA A 15 -14.07 11.20 4.13
CA ALA A 15 -15.49 11.16 3.87
C ALA A 15 -15.73 11.59 2.41
N LEU A 16 -16.03 10.63 1.54
CA LEU A 16 -16.31 10.92 0.14
C LEU A 16 -17.58 11.78 0.01
N PRO A 17 -17.62 12.75 -0.93
CA PRO A 17 -18.82 13.53 -1.16
C PRO A 17 -19.95 12.61 -1.65
N TYR A 18 -21.19 12.97 -1.29
CA TYR A 18 -22.36 12.22 -1.73
C TYR A 18 -22.48 12.21 -3.27
N ARG A 19 -22.25 13.36 -3.90
CA ARG A 19 -22.29 13.50 -5.37
C ARG A 19 -20.98 12.99 -5.97
N ARG A 20 -21.11 12.05 -6.93
CA ARG A 20 -19.98 11.46 -7.68
C ARG A 20 -19.76 12.08 -9.06
N THR A 21 -20.64 12.97 -9.50
CA THR A 21 -20.51 13.68 -10.78
C THR A 21 -19.36 14.68 -10.74
N VAL A 22 -18.66 14.82 -11.86
CA VAL A 22 -17.60 15.83 -11.99
C VAL A 22 -18.18 17.24 -11.82
N PRO A 23 -17.51 18.14 -11.06
CA PRO A 23 -17.93 19.52 -10.96
C PRO A 23 -17.83 20.26 -12.30
N SER A 24 -18.77 21.16 -12.61
CA SER A 24 -18.84 21.88 -13.89
C SER A 24 -17.67 22.82 -14.16
N TRP A 25 -16.99 23.28 -13.11
CA TRP A 25 -15.79 24.12 -13.23
C TRP A 25 -14.53 23.34 -13.62
N LEU A 26 -14.56 22.00 -13.54
CA LEU A 26 -13.44 21.16 -13.95
C LEU A 26 -13.54 20.89 -15.46
N LYS A 27 -12.71 21.59 -16.24
CA LYS A 27 -12.70 21.52 -17.72
C LYS A 27 -11.77 20.44 -18.30
N ILE A 28 -11.19 19.60 -17.45
CA ILE A 28 -10.20 18.59 -17.87
C ILE A 28 -10.93 17.37 -18.43
N ASN A 29 -10.52 16.90 -19.60
CA ASN A 29 -11.09 15.69 -20.19
C ASN A 29 -10.51 14.42 -19.55
N ALA A 30 -11.23 13.29 -19.61
CA ALA A 30 -10.78 12.02 -19.08
C ALA A 30 -9.46 11.54 -19.71
N GLU A 31 -9.24 11.84 -20.98
CA GLU A 31 -8.02 11.54 -21.73
C GLU A 31 -6.81 12.28 -21.17
N ASP A 32 -6.93 13.59 -20.92
CA ASP A 32 -5.87 14.43 -20.36
C ASP A 32 -5.46 13.93 -18.96
N VAL A 33 -6.45 13.52 -18.14
CA VAL A 33 -6.19 12.91 -16.83
C VAL A 33 -5.40 11.61 -16.98
N LYS A 34 -5.75 10.74 -17.93
CA LYS A 34 -5.02 9.49 -18.18
C LYS A 34 -3.58 9.76 -18.60
N GLU A 35 -3.34 10.76 -19.46
CA GLU A 35 -1.99 11.15 -19.88
C GLU A 35 -1.16 11.72 -18.74
N GLN A 36 -1.75 12.59 -17.92
CA GLN A 36 -1.09 13.15 -16.75
C GLN A 36 -0.66 12.04 -15.77
N ILE A 37 -1.52 11.04 -15.54
CA ILE A 37 -1.18 9.87 -14.71
C ILE A 37 0.00 9.09 -15.30
N LYS A 38 0.00 8.84 -16.62
CA LYS A 38 1.12 8.17 -17.30
C LYS A 38 2.42 8.95 -17.17
N LYS A 39 2.37 10.29 -17.30
CA LYS A 39 3.54 11.18 -17.17
C LYS A 39 4.10 11.15 -15.74
N LEU A 40 3.26 11.28 -14.72
CA LEU A 40 3.68 11.21 -13.32
C LEU A 40 4.37 9.88 -13.00
N ARG A 41 3.85 8.78 -13.55
CA ARG A 41 4.46 7.47 -13.38
C ARG A 41 5.84 7.34 -14.04
N LYS A 42 6.03 7.88 -15.24
CA LYS A 42 7.37 7.91 -15.88
C LYS A 42 8.40 8.66 -15.03
N ASN A 43 7.95 9.63 -14.26
CA ASN A 43 8.79 10.40 -13.34
C ASN A 43 9.01 9.71 -11.98
N GLY A 44 8.57 8.46 -11.80
CA GLY A 44 8.80 7.68 -10.58
C GLY A 44 7.79 7.92 -9.45
N PHE A 45 6.76 8.73 -9.67
CA PHE A 45 5.65 8.84 -8.73
C PHE A 45 4.69 7.66 -8.96
N ASN A 46 4.32 6.96 -7.89
CA ASN A 46 3.31 5.89 -7.93
C ASN A 46 1.97 6.43 -7.40
N PRO A 47 1.14 7.08 -8.23
CA PRO A 47 -0.24 7.32 -7.85
C PRO A 47 -1.03 6.00 -8.02
N LEU A 48 -1.38 5.43 -6.87
CA LEU A 48 -2.48 4.50 -6.60
C LEU A 48 -3.20 3.88 -7.82
N GLN A 49 -3.15 2.54 -7.87
CA GLN A 49 -4.26 1.68 -8.32
C GLN A 49 -4.85 1.94 -9.72
N ASN A 50 -4.16 2.60 -10.66
CA ASN A 50 -4.70 2.67 -12.00
C ASN A 50 -4.58 1.30 -12.70
N ARG A 51 -5.69 0.80 -13.27
CA ARG A 51 -5.78 -0.55 -13.88
C ARG A 51 -4.81 -0.76 -15.03
N TYR A 52 -4.38 0.32 -15.68
CA TYR A 52 -3.64 0.29 -16.94
C TYR A 52 -2.16 0.02 -16.81
N LEU A 53 -1.55 0.30 -15.65
CA LEU A 53 -0.14 0.02 -15.40
C LEU A 53 -0.06 -0.47 -13.96
N LYS A 54 -0.04 -1.79 -13.73
CA LYS A 54 0.15 -2.35 -12.39
C LYS A 54 1.64 -2.66 -12.18
N PRO A 55 2.25 -2.33 -11.04
CA PRO A 55 3.54 -2.91 -10.69
C PRO A 55 3.41 -4.43 -10.53
N ASP A 56 4.47 -5.18 -10.81
CA ASP A 56 4.48 -6.65 -10.70
C ASP A 56 4.16 -7.12 -9.26
N ILE A 57 4.53 -6.30 -8.28
CA ILE A 57 4.21 -6.51 -6.86
C ILE A 57 3.22 -5.43 -6.41
N PRO A 58 2.10 -5.80 -5.75
CA PRO A 58 1.17 -4.84 -5.16
C PRO A 58 1.87 -3.86 -4.22
N GLU A 59 1.47 -2.59 -4.29
CA GLU A 59 2.12 -1.49 -3.57
C GLU A 59 2.07 -1.68 -2.04
N ASP A 60 0.94 -2.17 -1.51
CA ASP A 60 0.80 -2.48 -0.09
C ASP A 60 1.84 -3.51 0.36
N LEU A 61 2.04 -4.56 -0.45
CA LEU A 61 3.01 -5.61 -0.18
C LEU A 61 4.45 -5.09 -0.28
N TYR A 62 4.74 -4.26 -1.29
CA TYR A 62 6.05 -3.62 -1.47
C TYR A 62 6.44 -2.78 -0.25
N HIS A 63 5.55 -1.89 0.22
CA HIS A 63 5.81 -1.03 1.37
C HIS A 63 5.97 -1.82 2.67
N MET A 64 5.18 -2.90 2.83
CA MET A 64 5.32 -3.80 3.98
C MET A 64 6.68 -4.51 3.99
N ILE A 65 7.12 -5.03 2.84
CA ILE A 65 8.43 -5.69 2.69
C ILE A 65 9.56 -4.67 2.93
N LYS A 66 9.48 -3.48 2.35
CA LYS A 66 10.47 -2.41 2.55
C LYS A 66 10.61 -2.07 4.04
N LYS A 67 9.50 -2.01 4.77
CA LYS A 67 9.51 -1.81 6.23
C LYS A 67 10.15 -2.98 6.98
N ALA A 68 9.83 -4.22 6.60
CA ALA A 68 10.41 -5.42 7.22
C ALA A 68 11.94 -5.46 7.03
N ILE A 69 12.43 -5.15 5.83
CA ILE A 69 13.87 -5.08 5.51
C ILE A 69 14.56 -4.02 6.37
N ALA A 70 13.96 -2.84 6.50
CA ALA A 70 14.50 -1.78 7.35
C ALA A 70 14.61 -2.21 8.83
N ILE A 71 13.58 -2.88 9.36
CA ILE A 71 13.59 -3.41 10.73
C ILE A 71 14.65 -4.51 10.89
N ARG A 72 14.77 -5.43 9.93
CA ARG A 72 15.81 -6.48 9.96
C ARG A 72 17.22 -5.88 9.99
N LYS A 73 17.51 -4.92 9.11
CA LYS A 73 18.80 -4.21 9.06
C LYS A 73 19.11 -3.48 10.38
N HIS A 74 18.10 -2.89 11.02
CA HIS A 74 18.25 -2.30 12.36
C HIS A 74 18.60 -3.35 13.42
N LEU A 75 17.92 -4.49 13.40
CA LEU A 75 18.12 -5.57 14.37
C LEU A 75 19.46 -6.31 14.22
N GLU A 76 20.06 -6.31 13.03
CA GLU A 76 21.41 -6.87 12.81
C GLU A 76 22.46 -6.20 13.70
N ARG A 77 22.36 -4.87 13.85
CA ARG A 77 23.22 -4.06 14.73
C ARG A 77 22.70 -4.07 16.16
N ASN A 78 21.38 -4.00 16.34
CA ASN A 78 20.73 -3.88 17.64
C ASN A 78 20.08 -5.21 18.10
N ARG A 79 20.90 -6.25 18.26
CA ARG A 79 20.41 -7.62 18.54
C ARG A 79 19.62 -7.77 19.85
N LYS A 80 19.82 -6.87 20.82
CA LYS A 80 19.14 -6.87 22.13
C LYS A 80 17.77 -6.17 22.12
N ASP A 81 17.41 -5.49 21.03
CA ASP A 81 16.14 -4.80 20.91
C ASP A 81 14.97 -5.80 20.79
N LYS A 82 14.26 -6.02 21.90
CA LYS A 82 13.13 -6.94 21.99
C LYS A 82 11.86 -6.36 21.35
N ASP A 83 11.66 -5.05 21.44
CA ASP A 83 10.49 -4.40 20.86
C ASP A 83 10.57 -4.40 19.32
N GLY A 84 11.75 -4.13 18.76
CA GLY A 84 12.00 -4.24 17.33
C GLY A 84 11.70 -5.64 16.79
N LYS A 85 12.09 -6.70 17.52
CA LYS A 85 11.76 -8.10 17.18
C LYS A 85 10.26 -8.35 17.21
N PHE A 86 9.56 -7.89 18.24
CA PHE A 86 8.11 -8.04 18.34
C PHE A 86 7.41 -7.32 17.17
N ARG A 87 7.81 -6.10 16.86
CA ARG A 87 7.26 -5.33 15.73
C ARG A 87 7.56 -5.98 14.38
N LEU A 88 8.73 -6.62 14.21
CA LEU A 88 9.05 -7.39 13.01
C LEU A 88 8.05 -8.53 12.82
N ILE A 89 7.78 -9.32 13.86
CA ILE A 89 6.80 -10.43 13.81
C ILE A 89 5.42 -9.92 13.37
N LEU A 90 4.98 -8.77 13.88
CA LEU A 90 3.71 -8.18 13.49
C LEU A 90 3.69 -7.73 12.02
N VAL A 91 4.81 -7.24 11.49
CA VAL A 91 4.93 -6.82 10.08
C VAL A 91 4.97 -8.04 9.17
N GLU A 92 5.76 -9.05 9.50
CA GLU A 92 5.85 -10.32 8.74
C GLU A 92 4.49 -11.04 8.71
N SER A 93 3.77 -11.06 9.83
CA SER A 93 2.41 -11.63 9.90
C SER A 93 1.44 -10.92 8.94
N ARG A 94 1.52 -9.60 8.78
CA ARG A 94 0.69 -8.87 7.79
C ARG A 94 1.12 -9.17 6.35
N ILE A 95 2.42 -9.28 6.09
CA ILE A 95 2.94 -9.66 4.77
C ILE A 95 2.37 -11.01 4.36
N HIS A 96 2.39 -12.03 5.24
CA HIS A 96 1.84 -13.34 4.94
C HIS A 96 0.32 -13.30 4.67
N ARG A 97 -0.44 -12.50 5.44
CA ARG A 97 -1.88 -12.32 5.22
C ARG A 97 -2.17 -11.67 3.86
N PHE A 98 -1.41 -10.64 3.48
CA PHE A 98 -1.55 -10.01 2.17
C PHE A 98 -1.11 -10.92 1.03
N ALA A 99 0.02 -11.61 1.17
CA ALA A 99 0.48 -12.57 0.18
C ALA A 99 -0.58 -13.65 -0.09
N ARG A 100 -1.20 -14.19 0.97
CA ARG A 100 -2.32 -15.15 0.83
C ARG A 100 -3.48 -14.56 0.03
N TYR A 101 -3.93 -13.35 0.38
CA TYR A 101 -5.02 -12.67 -0.34
C TYR A 101 -4.72 -12.48 -1.84
N TYR A 102 -3.52 -12.00 -2.17
CA TYR A 102 -3.13 -11.77 -3.56
C TYR A 102 -2.89 -13.05 -4.35
N LYS A 103 -2.45 -14.14 -3.70
CA LYS A 103 -2.41 -15.49 -4.31
C LYS A 103 -3.82 -16.00 -4.61
N THR A 104 -4.78 -15.86 -3.68
CA THR A 104 -6.18 -16.26 -3.92
C THR A 104 -6.85 -15.43 -5.02
N LYS A 105 -6.49 -14.15 -5.16
CA LYS A 105 -6.98 -13.27 -6.22
C LYS A 105 -6.22 -13.41 -7.56
N SER A 106 -5.29 -14.37 -7.67
CA SER A 106 -4.44 -14.62 -8.85
C SER A 106 -3.66 -13.39 -9.33
N VAL A 107 -3.36 -12.45 -8.43
CA VAL A 107 -2.53 -11.27 -8.73
C VAL A 107 -1.04 -11.63 -8.62
N LEU A 108 -0.71 -12.62 -7.78
CA LEU A 108 0.62 -13.18 -7.65
C LEU A 108 0.62 -14.63 -8.12
N PRO A 109 1.72 -15.12 -8.73
CA PRO A 109 1.86 -16.53 -9.06
C PRO A 109 1.76 -17.39 -7.79
N PRO A 110 1.14 -18.59 -7.90
CA PRO A 110 0.91 -19.45 -6.74
C PRO A 110 2.20 -19.99 -6.09
N ASN A 111 3.34 -20.01 -6.79
CA ASN A 111 4.61 -20.53 -6.29
C ASN A 111 5.66 -19.42 -6.23
#